data_AF-A0A2I2MC45-F1
#
_entry.id   AF-A0A2I2MC45-F1
#
_cell.length_a   1.000
_cell.length_b   1.000
_cell.length_c   1.000
_cell.angle_alpha   90.00
_cell.angle_beta   90.00
_cell.angle_gamma   90.00
#
_symmetry.space_group_name_H-M   'P 1'
#
loop_
_entity.id
_entity.type
_entity.pdbx_description
1 polymer ?
#
loop_
_entity_poly.entity_id
_entity_poly.type
_entity_poly.pdbx_seq_one_letter_code
_entity_poly.pdbx_strand_id
1 'polypeptide(L)'
;MEGNKLAESFYKFLEEEKGFPKTSLLKQTPAYNINARRVEIDLLLLDIRIGNYIGQVEFKTQINPQTKNFVKVQTDLYAKALKSEGIPTYLVFPIDEGDFQILVYGEKDWISISKDEFPEFETLSTKKKIEEKIESKQIEEKNLENIEKKREYTKRTSLWTLTSLIIGVLTSIFAFYISTSNRQKVNEPTLVNAMILMQIDSLETQIHELKKTNNKTVVIDTLFVVDSTRTYAGINRRLKILENGILDNAEKTLALKNTNQKIELLKQSLINQEKQVELRNDNLSNRIELLNAIVIGMVLSLFAAAIGFVISNYNERKNTNANNGYN
;
A
#
# COMPACT_ATOMS: atom_id res chain seq x y z
N MET A 1 -23.26 53.29 45.47
CA MET A 1 -24.30 52.71 46.36
C MET A 1 -25.52 52.21 45.58
N GLU A 2 -25.89 52.81 44.45
CA GLU A 2 -27.08 52.40 43.66
C GLU A 2 -26.97 51.04 42.98
N GLY A 3 -25.81 50.70 42.39
CA GLY A 3 -25.64 49.41 41.67
C GLY A 3 -25.85 48.17 42.55
N ASN A 4 -25.55 48.25 43.84
CA ASN A 4 -25.75 47.13 44.77
C ASN A 4 -27.23 46.96 45.15
N LYS A 5 -28.02 48.04 45.15
CA LYS A 5 -29.48 47.96 45.42
C LYS A 5 -30.23 47.34 44.24
N LEU A 6 -29.83 47.65 43.00
CA LEU A 6 -30.40 47.07 41.79
C LEU A 6 -30.19 45.55 41.71
N ALA A 7 -28.95 45.11 41.97
CA ALA A 7 -28.63 43.69 41.94
C ALA A 7 -29.46 42.92 42.98
N GLU A 8 -29.57 43.44 44.21
CA GLU A 8 -30.37 42.82 45.26
C GLU A 8 -31.87 42.79 44.95
N SER A 9 -32.44 43.85 44.36
CA SER A 9 -33.86 43.82 43.94
C SER A 9 -34.11 42.80 42.83
N PHE A 10 -33.18 42.68 41.88
CA PHE A 10 -33.26 41.68 40.82
C PHE A 10 -33.08 40.24 41.35
N TYR A 11 -32.16 40.01 42.30
CA TYR A 11 -32.02 38.70 42.93
C TYR A 11 -33.30 38.28 43.64
N LYS A 12 -33.92 39.20 44.38
CA LYS A 12 -35.20 38.95 45.05
C LYS A 12 -36.30 38.59 44.05
N PHE A 13 -36.39 39.31 42.94
CA PHE A 13 -37.30 39.00 41.84
C PHE A 13 -37.08 37.59 41.27
N LEU A 14 -35.81 37.20 41.02
CA LEU A 14 -35.48 35.86 40.52
C LEU A 14 -35.90 34.77 41.52
N GLU A 15 -35.62 34.96 42.80
CA GLU A 15 -35.88 33.96 43.85
C GLU A 15 -37.38 33.84 44.17
N GLU A 16 -38.08 34.96 44.37
CA GLU A 16 -39.45 34.98 44.88
C GLU A 16 -40.49 34.86 43.77
N GLU A 17 -40.25 35.47 42.60
CA GLU A 17 -41.25 35.52 41.51
C GLU A 17 -40.95 34.54 40.38
N LYS A 18 -39.66 34.24 40.10
CA LYS A 18 -39.26 33.38 38.97
C LYS A 18 -38.75 32.00 39.37
N GLY A 19 -38.77 31.70 40.67
CA GLY A 19 -38.48 30.38 41.22
C GLY A 19 -37.02 29.93 41.09
N PHE A 20 -36.07 30.87 40.95
CA PHE A 20 -34.65 30.52 40.90
C PHE A 20 -34.14 30.12 42.29
N PRO A 21 -33.56 28.93 42.46
CA PRO A 21 -32.88 28.57 43.70
C PRO A 21 -31.69 29.51 43.96
N LYS A 22 -31.41 29.83 45.23
CA LYS A 22 -30.22 30.62 45.61
C LYS A 22 -28.92 30.05 45.05
N THR A 23 -28.81 28.72 45.02
CA THR A 23 -27.66 27.98 44.48
C THR A 23 -27.50 28.13 42.97
N SER A 24 -28.53 28.58 42.26
CA SER A 24 -28.54 28.82 40.82
C SER A 24 -28.06 30.23 40.44
N LEU A 25 -27.83 31.11 41.41
CA LEU A 25 -27.40 32.49 41.21
C LEU A 25 -25.90 32.64 41.51
N LEU A 26 -25.07 32.52 40.47
CA LEU A 26 -23.62 32.68 40.60
C LEU A 26 -23.25 34.16 40.50
N LYS A 27 -23.23 34.83 41.66
CA LYS A 27 -22.95 36.28 41.82
C LYS A 27 -21.47 36.66 41.73
N GLN A 28 -20.57 35.68 41.87
CA GLN A 28 -19.12 35.86 41.73
C GLN A 28 -18.65 35.01 40.56
N THR A 29 -18.70 35.59 39.36
CA THR A 29 -18.35 34.87 38.15
C THR A 29 -16.84 34.90 37.94
N PRO A 30 -16.23 33.83 37.39
CA PRO A 30 -14.82 33.85 37.08
C PRO A 30 -14.53 34.87 35.98
N ALA A 31 -13.50 35.68 36.14
CA ALA A 31 -13.03 36.57 35.08
C ALA A 31 -12.11 35.81 34.10
N TYR A 32 -12.35 35.98 32.80
CA TYR A 32 -11.52 35.40 31.74
C TYR A 32 -10.70 36.48 31.04
N ASN A 33 -9.45 36.18 30.71
CA ASN A 33 -8.61 37.02 29.86
C ASN A 33 -8.70 36.52 28.41
N ILE A 34 -9.37 37.28 27.56
CA ILE A 34 -9.61 36.96 26.15
C ILE A 34 -9.05 38.10 25.31
N ASN A 35 -8.08 37.82 24.44
CA ASN A 35 -7.44 38.81 23.56
C ASN A 35 -6.95 40.07 24.32
N ALA A 36 -6.24 39.87 25.43
CA ALA A 36 -5.75 40.93 26.32
C ALA A 36 -6.84 41.79 27.00
N ARG A 37 -8.11 41.39 26.93
CA ARG A 37 -9.22 42.01 27.65
C ARG A 37 -9.70 41.07 28.76
N ARG A 38 -9.78 41.60 29.98
CA ARG A 38 -10.48 40.93 31.08
C ARG A 38 -11.98 41.06 30.86
N VAL A 39 -12.69 39.94 30.85
CA VAL A 39 -14.13 39.84 30.65
C VAL A 39 -14.71 39.10 31.85
N GLU A 40 -15.72 39.70 32.47
CA GLU A 40 -16.43 39.20 33.64
C GLU A 40 -17.91 39.58 33.46
N ILE A 41 -18.82 38.80 34.02
CA ILE A 41 -20.27 39.05 33.97
C ILE A 41 -20.79 39.20 35.38
N ASP A 42 -21.75 40.11 35.59
CA ASP A 42 -22.22 40.38 36.95
C ASP A 42 -22.97 39.19 37.58
N LEU A 43 -23.77 38.45 36.80
CA LEU A 43 -24.50 37.28 37.28
C LEU A 43 -24.61 36.19 36.21
N LEU A 44 -24.30 34.95 36.60
CA LEU A 44 -24.62 33.76 35.82
C LEU A 44 -25.76 32.98 36.46
N LEU A 45 -26.68 32.51 35.62
CA LEU A 45 -27.78 31.64 36.00
C LEU A 45 -27.39 30.20 35.66
N LEU A 46 -27.39 29.33 36.65
CA LEU A 46 -26.95 27.94 36.55
C LEU A 46 -28.07 26.99 36.99
N ASP A 47 -28.34 25.94 36.22
CA ASP A 47 -29.06 24.80 36.77
C ASP A 47 -28.06 23.71 37.18
N ILE A 48 -27.85 23.61 38.49
CA ILE A 48 -26.95 22.63 39.11
C ILE A 48 -27.36 21.16 38.85
N ARG A 49 -28.63 20.90 38.54
CA ARG A 49 -29.14 19.54 38.29
C ARG A 49 -28.66 19.00 36.96
N ILE A 50 -28.53 19.87 35.97
CA ILE A 50 -27.98 19.55 34.64
C ILE A 50 -26.50 19.97 34.50
N GLY A 51 -26.00 20.80 35.41
CA GLY A 51 -24.62 21.27 35.41
C GLY A 51 -24.32 22.32 34.34
N ASN A 52 -25.34 23.03 33.85
CA ASN A 52 -25.21 23.94 32.71
C ASN A 52 -25.74 25.35 32.99
N TYR A 53 -25.12 26.32 32.32
CA TYR A 53 -25.55 27.71 32.34
C TYR A 53 -26.83 27.87 31.53
N ILE A 54 -27.81 28.51 32.14
CA ILE A 54 -29.16 28.71 31.59
C ILE A 54 -29.45 30.18 31.25
N GLY A 55 -28.55 31.10 31.63
CA GLY A 55 -28.63 32.51 31.28
C GLY A 55 -27.50 33.33 31.89
N GLN A 56 -27.33 34.56 31.42
CA GLN A 56 -26.36 35.51 31.94
C GLN A 56 -26.98 36.91 32.03
N VAL A 57 -26.61 37.66 33.06
CA VAL A 57 -27.21 38.96 33.37
C VAL A 57 -26.12 39.99 33.66
N GLU A 58 -26.25 41.16 33.04
CA GLU A 58 -25.39 42.31 33.28
C GLU A 58 -26.21 43.47 33.86
N PHE A 59 -25.69 44.13 34.88
CA PHE A 59 -26.30 45.29 35.49
C PHE A 59 -25.65 46.58 34.97
N LYS A 60 -26.46 47.58 34.65
CA LYS A 60 -26.00 48.92 34.28
C LYS A 60 -26.85 49.98 34.95
N THR A 61 -26.22 51.07 35.40
CA THR A 61 -26.93 52.19 36.03
C THR A 61 -27.67 53.06 35.03
N GLN A 62 -27.18 53.13 33.79
CA GLN A 62 -27.78 53.87 32.69
C GLN A 62 -27.53 53.15 31.36
N ILE A 63 -28.47 53.29 30.42
CA ILE A 63 -28.38 52.68 29.09
C ILE A 63 -28.30 53.75 28.01
N ASN A 64 -27.31 53.58 27.13
CA ASN A 64 -27.20 54.27 25.86
C ASN A 64 -26.76 53.26 24.78
N PRO A 65 -26.79 53.62 23.47
CA PRO A 65 -26.42 52.70 22.40
C PRO A 65 -25.00 52.14 22.50
N GLN A 66 -24.04 52.89 23.05
CA GLN A 66 -22.66 52.43 23.24
C GLN A 66 -22.59 51.36 24.33
N THR A 67 -23.28 51.56 25.45
CA THR A 67 -23.38 50.59 26.55
C THR A 67 -24.00 49.28 26.05
N LYS A 68 -25.10 49.35 25.28
CA LYS A 68 -25.74 48.16 24.69
C LYS A 68 -24.78 47.34 23.83
N ASN A 69 -24.01 48.01 22.97
CA ASN A 69 -23.01 47.35 22.13
C ASN A 69 -21.84 46.78 22.95
N PHE A 70 -21.39 47.49 23.97
CA PHE A 70 -20.32 47.01 24.86
C PHE A 70 -20.73 45.74 25.61
N VAL A 71 -21.94 45.75 26.21
CA VAL A 71 -22.48 44.59 26.93
C VAL A 71 -22.60 43.40 25.99
N LYS A 72 -23.17 43.59 24.79
CA LYS A 72 -23.26 42.53 23.77
C LYS A 72 -21.90 41.90 23.48
N VAL A 73 -20.87 42.70 23.19
CA VAL A 73 -19.52 42.17 22.88
C VAL A 73 -18.92 41.45 24.09
N GLN A 74 -19.11 41.98 25.29
CA GLN A 74 -18.63 41.38 26.54
C GLN A 74 -19.30 40.02 26.78
N THR A 75 -20.63 39.96 26.70
CA THR A 75 -21.44 38.77 26.93
C THR A 75 -21.21 37.69 25.88
N ASP A 76 -20.99 38.07 24.62
CA ASP A 76 -20.64 37.14 23.54
C ASP A 76 -19.25 36.52 23.75
N LEU A 77 -18.26 37.33 24.12
CA LEU A 77 -16.91 36.83 24.43
C LEU A 77 -16.94 35.91 25.66
N TYR A 78 -17.72 36.27 26.67
CA TYR A 78 -17.84 35.49 27.89
C TYR A 78 -18.53 34.13 27.65
N ALA A 79 -19.65 34.12 26.93
CA ALA A 79 -20.37 32.88 26.57
C ALA A 79 -19.48 31.91 25.78
N LYS A 80 -18.64 32.44 24.88
CA LYS A 80 -17.61 31.65 24.16
C LYS A 80 -16.57 31.04 25.10
N ALA A 81 -16.08 31.80 26.08
CA ALA A 81 -15.13 31.28 27.07
C ALA A 81 -15.75 30.18 27.94
N LEU A 82 -17.04 30.30 28.27
CA LEU A 82 -17.80 29.26 28.98
C LEU A 82 -18.11 28.02 28.12
N LYS A 83 -17.84 28.05 26.82
CA LYS A 83 -18.31 27.04 25.85
C LYS A 83 -19.82 26.81 25.90
N SER A 84 -20.56 27.87 26.22
CA SER A 84 -22.01 27.85 26.35
C SER A 84 -22.62 28.91 25.44
N GLU A 85 -22.41 28.73 24.13
CA GLU A 85 -22.99 29.61 23.12
C GLU A 85 -24.53 29.52 23.15
N GLY A 86 -25.20 30.63 22.87
CA GLY A 86 -26.66 30.68 22.80
C GLY A 86 -27.41 30.80 24.13
N ILE A 87 -26.73 30.96 25.26
CA ILE A 87 -27.43 31.27 26.53
C ILE A 87 -28.09 32.65 26.45
N PRO A 88 -29.34 32.78 26.95
CA PRO A 88 -30.03 34.05 26.93
C PRO A 88 -29.28 35.08 27.76
N THR A 89 -29.16 36.28 27.19
CA THR A 89 -28.43 37.39 27.80
C THR A 89 -29.42 38.49 28.17
N TYR A 90 -29.37 38.91 29.43
CA TYR A 90 -30.23 39.94 29.98
C TYR A 90 -29.42 41.16 30.41
N LEU A 91 -29.96 42.34 30.18
CA LEU A 91 -29.40 43.61 30.63
C LEU A 91 -30.43 44.29 31.51
N VAL A 92 -30.04 44.58 32.75
CA VAL A 92 -30.94 45.11 33.78
C VAL A 92 -30.46 46.49 34.21
N PHE A 93 -31.38 47.44 34.28
CA PHE A 93 -31.10 48.83 34.65
C PHE A 93 -32.26 49.44 35.44
N PRO A 94 -31.98 50.42 36.32
CA PRO A 94 -33.01 51.02 37.15
C PRO A 94 -33.90 51.97 36.32
N ILE A 95 -35.20 52.02 36.64
CA ILE A 95 -36.11 53.06 36.14
C ILE A 95 -36.36 54.10 37.23
N ASP A 96 -36.73 53.64 38.43
CA ASP A 96 -37.06 54.46 39.60
C ASP A 96 -36.47 53.85 40.90
N GLU A 97 -36.66 54.50 42.05
CA GLU A 97 -36.24 53.95 43.35
C GLU A 97 -36.95 52.63 43.66
N GLY A 98 -36.23 51.52 43.42
CA GLY A 98 -36.69 50.17 43.73
C GLY A 98 -37.30 49.41 42.55
N ASP A 99 -37.37 50.01 41.36
CA ASP A 99 -37.86 49.35 40.14
C ASP A 99 -36.81 49.29 39.02
N PHE A 100 -36.94 48.32 38.13
CA PHE A 100 -35.97 48.04 37.09
C PHE A 100 -36.63 47.58 35.79
N GLN A 101 -35.96 47.87 34.68
CA GLN A 101 -36.30 47.37 33.36
C GLN A 101 -35.35 46.23 32.99
N ILE A 102 -35.89 45.23 32.31
CA ILE A 102 -35.11 44.13 31.73
C ILE A 102 -35.11 44.27 30.20
N LEU A 103 -33.93 44.14 29.60
CA LEU A 103 -33.78 43.91 28.17
C LEU A 103 -33.25 42.49 27.95
N VAL A 104 -33.78 41.79 26.95
CA VAL A 104 -33.22 40.53 26.46
C VAL A 104 -32.53 40.77 25.12
N TYR A 105 -31.40 40.11 24.91
CA TYR A 105 -30.71 40.17 23.62
C TYR A 105 -31.39 39.26 22.60
N GLY A 106 -32.05 39.87 21.59
CA GLY A 106 -32.71 39.16 20.49
C GLY A 106 -31.82 38.98 19.26
N GLU A 107 -32.40 38.55 18.13
CA GLU A 107 -31.65 38.25 16.89
C GLU A 107 -30.86 39.44 16.32
N LYS A 108 -31.33 40.67 16.54
CA LYS A 108 -30.74 41.89 15.95
C LYS A 108 -30.36 42.96 16.97
N ASP A 109 -31.15 43.12 18.04
CA ASP A 109 -30.94 44.15 19.06
C ASP A 109 -31.54 43.75 20.42
N TRP A 110 -31.32 44.57 21.43
CA TRP A 110 -31.90 44.48 22.78
C TRP A 110 -33.38 44.84 22.77
N ILE A 111 -34.21 43.89 23.21
CA ILE A 111 -35.66 44.01 23.26
C ILE A 111 -36.09 44.19 24.70
N SER A 112 -36.92 45.19 24.97
CA SER A 112 -37.49 45.40 26.30
C SER A 112 -38.52 44.32 26.59
N ILE A 113 -38.42 43.70 27.76
CA ILE A 113 -39.39 42.71 28.23
C ILE A 113 -39.96 43.14 29.58
N SER A 114 -41.21 42.78 29.82
CA SER A 114 -41.83 42.95 31.14
C SER A 114 -41.28 41.92 32.13
N LYS A 115 -41.52 42.16 33.42
CA LYS A 115 -41.17 41.20 34.48
C LYS A 115 -41.90 39.88 34.30
N ASP A 116 -43.17 39.91 33.88
CA ASP A 116 -43.96 38.70 33.63
C ASP A 116 -43.39 37.87 32.47
N GLU A 117 -42.89 38.53 31.42
CA GLU A 117 -42.25 37.89 30.26
C GLU A 117 -40.87 37.28 30.57
N PHE A 118 -40.23 37.65 31.68
CA PHE A 118 -38.98 37.01 32.07
C PHE A 118 -39.23 35.53 32.40
N PRO A 119 -38.45 34.60 31.83
CA PRO A 119 -38.74 33.18 31.94
C PRO A 119 -38.51 32.64 33.36
N GLU A 120 -39.34 31.69 33.77
CA GLU A 120 -39.16 30.94 35.01
C GLU A 120 -37.95 29.99 34.92
N PHE A 121 -37.39 29.64 36.08
CA PHE A 121 -36.24 28.74 36.19
C PHE A 121 -36.43 27.42 35.41
N GLU A 122 -37.57 26.75 35.60
CA GLU A 122 -37.85 25.46 34.95
C GLU A 122 -37.98 25.58 33.42
N THR A 123 -38.42 26.74 32.93
CA THR A 123 -38.55 27.00 31.49
C THR A 123 -37.16 27.09 30.84
N LEU A 124 -36.25 27.87 31.43
CA LEU A 124 -34.87 27.97 30.93
C LEU A 124 -34.10 26.65 31.04
N SER A 125 -34.26 25.94 32.17
CA SER A 125 -33.64 24.63 32.36
C SER A 125 -34.11 23.60 31.33
N THR A 126 -35.43 23.50 31.13
CA THR A 126 -36.01 22.54 30.17
C THR A 126 -35.55 22.85 28.76
N LYS A 127 -35.53 24.13 28.36
CA LYS A 127 -35.02 24.54 27.06
C LYS A 127 -33.57 24.11 26.85
N LYS A 128 -32.69 24.41 27.83
CA LYS A 128 -31.28 24.05 27.75
C LYS A 128 -31.05 22.53 27.66
N LYS A 129 -31.79 21.76 28.46
CA LYS A 129 -31.76 20.29 28.44
C LYS A 129 -32.20 19.71 27.09
N ILE A 130 -33.17 20.32 26.43
CA ILE A 130 -33.63 19.91 25.10
C ILE A 130 -32.56 20.22 24.05
N GLU A 131 -31.97 21.42 24.08
CA GLU A 131 -30.90 21.82 23.16
C GLU A 131 -29.70 20.87 23.23
N GLU A 132 -29.23 20.54 24.43
CA GLU A 132 -28.13 19.58 24.62
C GLU A 132 -28.45 18.19 24.06
N LYS A 133 -29.69 17.72 24.25
CA LYS A 133 -30.13 16.42 23.71
C LYS A 133 -30.21 16.42 22.19
N ILE A 134 -30.54 17.56 21.58
CA ILE A 134 -30.55 17.71 20.12
C ILE A 134 -29.13 17.72 19.58
N GLU A 135 -28.23 18.51 20.20
CA GLU A 135 -26.82 18.55 19.82
C GLU A 135 -26.15 17.18 19.94
N SER A 136 -26.40 16.46 21.05
CA SER A 136 -25.84 15.12 21.25
C SER A 136 -26.30 14.14 20.18
N LYS A 137 -27.59 14.17 19.81
CA LYS A 137 -28.14 13.35 18.72
C LYS A 137 -27.52 13.68 17.37
N GLN A 138 -27.37 14.96 17.05
CA GLN A 138 -26.75 15.38 15.79
C GLN A 138 -25.28 14.95 15.69
N ILE A 139 -24.54 15.02 16.80
CA ILE A 139 -23.16 14.53 16.87
C ILE A 139 -23.12 13.01 16.67
N GLU A 140 -24.04 12.28 17.30
CA GLU A 140 -24.16 10.82 17.14
C GLU A 140 -24.49 10.42 15.70
N GLU A 141 -25.47 11.08 15.07
CA GLU A 141 -25.84 10.85 13.66
C GLU A 141 -24.67 11.12 12.72
N LYS A 142 -23.95 12.24 12.89
CA LYS A 142 -22.74 12.54 12.09
C LYS A 142 -21.64 11.51 12.28
N ASN A 143 -21.45 11.03 13.51
CA ASN A 143 -20.47 9.98 13.80
C ASN A 143 -20.85 8.66 13.13
N LEU A 144 -22.12 8.28 13.17
CA LEU A 144 -22.65 7.10 12.47
C LEU A 144 -22.45 7.23 10.96
N GLU A 145 -22.80 8.36 10.36
CA GLU A 145 -22.60 8.62 8.93
C GLU A 145 -21.11 8.52 8.54
N ASN A 146 -20.21 9.09 9.34
CA ASN A 146 -18.76 9.01 9.12
C ASN A 146 -18.25 7.56 9.22
N ILE A 147 -18.75 6.78 10.19
CA ILE A 147 -18.42 5.37 10.33
C ILE A 147 -18.89 4.58 9.11
N GLU A 148 -20.11 4.84 8.62
CA GLU A 148 -20.65 4.20 7.42
C GLU A 148 -19.84 4.54 6.17
N LYS A 149 -19.51 5.81 5.94
CA LYS A 149 -18.65 6.25 4.83
C LYS A 149 -17.28 5.59 4.87
N LYS A 150 -16.63 5.56 6.04
CA LYS A 150 -15.32 4.90 6.22
C LYS A 150 -15.41 3.41 5.89
N ARG A 151 -16.47 2.73 6.37
CA ARG A 151 -16.72 1.32 6.06
C ARG A 151 -16.94 1.08 4.57
N GLU A 152 -17.73 1.91 3.90
CA GLU A 152 -17.96 1.79 2.45
C GLU A 152 -16.66 1.98 1.67
N TYR A 153 -15.85 2.97 2.03
CA TYR A 153 -14.55 3.21 1.44
C TYR A 153 -13.63 1.99 1.58
N THR A 154 -13.49 1.43 2.79
CA THR A 154 -12.65 0.24 3.02
C THR A 154 -13.11 -0.96 2.18
N LYS A 155 -14.43 -1.18 2.04
CA LYS A 155 -14.97 -2.24 1.17
C LYS A 155 -14.61 -2.03 -0.28
N ARG A 156 -14.84 -0.83 -0.82
CA ARG A 156 -14.49 -0.48 -2.20
C ARG A 156 -12.99 -0.70 -2.44
N THR A 157 -12.14 -0.20 -1.55
CA THR A 157 -10.69 -0.37 -1.64
C THR A 157 -10.30 -1.84 -1.64
N SER A 158 -10.90 -2.67 -0.79
CA SER A 158 -10.63 -4.12 -0.79
C SER A 158 -11.00 -4.82 -2.08
N LEU A 159 -12.13 -4.46 -2.70
CA LEU A 159 -12.50 -4.96 -4.02
C LEU A 159 -11.52 -4.49 -5.10
N TRP A 160 -11.11 -3.22 -5.07
CA TRP A 160 -10.11 -2.69 -6.01
C TRP A 160 -8.77 -3.38 -5.87
N THR A 161 -8.33 -3.71 -4.65
CA THR A 161 -7.12 -4.51 -4.44
C THR A 161 -7.24 -5.87 -5.11
N LEU A 162 -8.37 -6.56 -4.92
CA LEU A 162 -8.61 -7.87 -5.55
C LEU A 162 -8.68 -7.78 -7.08
N THR A 163 -9.41 -6.81 -7.63
CA THR A 163 -9.53 -6.66 -9.09
C THR A 163 -8.20 -6.27 -9.72
N SER A 164 -7.42 -5.39 -9.08
CA SER A 164 -6.09 -5.01 -9.57
C SER A 164 -5.14 -6.20 -9.62
N LEU A 165 -5.19 -7.09 -8.63
CA LEU A 165 -4.40 -8.32 -8.61
C LEU A 165 -4.80 -9.28 -9.75
N ILE A 166 -6.10 -9.48 -9.96
CA ILE A 166 -6.61 -10.31 -11.07
C ILE A 166 -6.14 -9.77 -12.42
N ILE A 167 -6.27 -8.45 -12.64
CA ILE A 167 -5.85 -7.79 -13.87
C ILE A 167 -4.33 -7.95 -14.08
N GLY A 168 -3.53 -7.74 -13.03
CA GLY A 168 -2.07 -7.89 -13.10
C GLY A 168 -1.63 -9.32 -13.48
N VAL A 169 -2.32 -10.33 -12.97
CA VAL A 169 -2.03 -11.73 -13.31
C VAL A 169 -2.44 -12.03 -14.76
N LEU A 170 -3.62 -11.60 -15.19
CA LEU A 170 -4.08 -11.79 -16.58
C LEU A 170 -3.16 -11.09 -17.59
N THR A 171 -2.72 -9.86 -17.31
CA THR A 171 -1.78 -9.14 -18.19
C THR A 171 -0.42 -9.83 -18.24
N SER A 172 0.07 -10.39 -17.12
CA SER A 172 1.33 -11.14 -17.10
C SER A 172 1.27 -12.43 -17.95
N ILE A 173 0.15 -13.17 -17.88
CA ILE A 173 -0.07 -14.38 -18.69
C ILE A 173 -0.12 -14.00 -20.18
N PHE A 174 -0.83 -12.92 -20.51
CA PHE A 174 -0.94 -12.44 -21.88
C PHE A 174 0.42 -11.99 -22.44
N ALA A 175 1.21 -11.25 -21.64
CA ALA A 175 2.57 -10.84 -22.03
C ALA A 175 3.50 -12.04 -22.24
N PHE A 176 3.39 -13.07 -21.39
CA PHE A 176 4.15 -14.31 -21.54
C PHE A 176 3.79 -15.06 -22.82
N TYR A 177 2.50 -15.16 -23.15
CA TYR A 177 2.03 -15.79 -24.39
C TYR A 177 2.58 -15.09 -25.64
N ILE A 178 2.56 -13.75 -25.68
CA ILE A 178 3.15 -12.96 -26.78
C ILE A 178 4.68 -13.18 -26.86
N SER A 179 5.36 -13.21 -25.72
CA SER A 179 6.82 -13.42 -25.68
C SER A 179 7.22 -14.80 -26.20
N THR A 180 6.44 -15.84 -25.87
CA THR A 180 6.72 -17.22 -26.30
C THR A 180 6.37 -17.47 -27.77
N SER A 181 5.31 -16.85 -28.30
CA SER A 181 4.99 -16.96 -29.73
C SER A 181 6.05 -16.33 -30.64
N ASN A 182 6.83 -15.37 -30.13
CA ASN A 182 7.85 -14.64 -30.88
C ASN A 182 9.27 -15.27 -30.80
N ARG A 183 9.44 -16.44 -30.19
CA ARG A 183 10.75 -17.13 -30.19
C ARG A 183 11.04 -17.73 -31.56
N GLN A 184 11.93 -17.08 -32.33
CA GLN A 184 12.56 -17.69 -33.52
C GLN A 184 13.28 -18.98 -33.12
N LYS A 185 13.12 -20.03 -33.92
CA LYS A 185 13.73 -21.36 -33.74
C LYS A 185 15.25 -21.23 -33.68
N VAL A 186 15.86 -21.40 -32.51
CA VAL A 186 17.30 -21.57 -32.37
C VAL A 186 17.65 -23.03 -32.69
N ASN A 187 17.80 -23.33 -33.98
CA ASN A 187 18.37 -24.58 -34.47
C ASN A 187 19.61 -24.23 -35.29
N GLU A 188 20.71 -23.86 -34.64
CA GLU A 188 22.03 -23.95 -35.26
C GLU A 188 22.95 -24.74 -34.34
N PRO A 189 23.64 -25.80 -34.83
CA PRO A 189 24.74 -26.37 -34.08
C PRO A 189 25.75 -25.25 -33.85
N THR A 190 26.18 -25.08 -32.61
CA THR A 190 27.17 -24.05 -32.26
C THR A 190 28.35 -24.15 -33.22
N LEU A 191 28.84 -23.00 -33.70
CA LEU A 191 29.93 -22.88 -34.69
C LEU A 191 31.12 -23.84 -34.40
N VAL A 192 31.38 -24.09 -33.11
CA VAL A 192 32.39 -25.02 -32.59
C VAL A 192 32.09 -26.49 -32.94
N ASN A 193 30.85 -26.96 -32.77
CA ASN A 193 30.46 -28.33 -33.12
C ASN A 193 30.53 -28.55 -34.64
N ALA A 194 30.13 -27.54 -35.43
CA ALA A 194 30.26 -27.58 -36.88
C ALA A 194 31.74 -27.65 -37.32
N MET A 195 32.62 -26.87 -36.69
CA MET A 195 34.07 -26.93 -36.96
C MET A 195 34.69 -28.28 -36.58
N ILE A 196 34.29 -28.89 -35.46
CA ILE A 196 34.80 -30.20 -35.03
C ILE A 196 34.36 -31.29 -36.02
N LEU A 197 33.11 -31.27 -36.46
CA LEU A 197 32.60 -32.21 -37.48
C LEU A 197 33.34 -32.04 -38.81
N MET A 198 33.56 -30.82 -39.27
CA MET A 198 34.34 -30.56 -40.49
C MET A 198 35.80 -31.04 -40.38
N GLN A 199 36.42 -30.93 -39.21
CA GLN A 199 37.77 -31.46 -38.98
C GLN A 199 37.81 -32.99 -39.01
N ILE A 200 36.79 -33.66 -38.46
CA ILE A 200 36.65 -35.11 -38.52
C ILE A 200 36.53 -35.57 -39.99
N ASP A 201 35.63 -34.95 -40.76
CA ASP A 201 35.44 -35.28 -42.19
C ASP A 201 36.72 -35.06 -43.01
N SER A 202 37.46 -33.98 -42.73
CA SER A 202 38.73 -33.70 -43.38
C SER A 202 39.79 -34.76 -43.08
N LEU A 203 39.90 -35.21 -41.82
CA LEU A 203 40.84 -36.25 -41.42
C LEU A 203 40.45 -37.63 -41.97
N GLU A 204 39.16 -37.96 -42.03
CA GLU A 204 38.67 -39.19 -42.66
C GLU A 204 39.00 -39.23 -44.16
N THR A 205 38.88 -38.09 -44.83
CA THR A 205 39.28 -37.94 -46.25
C THR A 205 40.78 -38.18 -46.43
N GLN A 206 41.63 -37.61 -45.56
CA GLN A 206 43.08 -37.85 -45.59
C GLN A 206 43.44 -39.33 -45.35
N ILE A 207 42.74 -40.02 -44.46
CA ILE A 207 42.90 -41.47 -44.26
C ILE A 207 42.53 -42.25 -45.52
N HIS A 208 41.45 -41.85 -46.21
CA HIS A 208 41.03 -42.51 -47.44
C HIS A 208 42.08 -42.37 -48.55
N GLU A 209 42.70 -41.19 -48.71
CA GLU A 209 43.79 -40.98 -49.67
C GLU A 209 45.06 -41.78 -49.35
N LEU A 210 45.44 -41.84 -48.08
CA LEU A 210 46.57 -42.65 -47.60
C LEU A 210 46.31 -44.15 -47.80
N LYS A 211 45.07 -44.62 -47.71
CA LYS A 211 44.70 -46.02 -48.01
C LYS A 211 44.74 -46.32 -49.51
N LYS A 212 44.31 -45.39 -50.37
CA LYS A 212 44.23 -45.59 -51.83
C LYS A 212 45.60 -45.76 -52.49
N THR A 213 46.66 -45.20 -51.91
CA THR A 213 48.04 -45.35 -52.40
C THR A 213 48.68 -46.71 -52.06
N ASN A 214 48.11 -47.48 -51.14
CA ASN A 214 48.64 -48.77 -50.69
C ASN A 214 48.27 -49.96 -51.61
N ASN A 215 47.28 -49.80 -52.50
CA ASN A 215 46.76 -50.89 -53.36
C ASN A 215 47.43 -51.02 -54.76
N LYS A 216 48.63 -50.44 -54.96
CA LYS A 216 49.37 -50.56 -56.24
C LYS A 216 50.58 -51.51 -56.18
N THR A 217 50.61 -52.49 -55.28
CA THR A 217 51.51 -53.64 -55.43
C THR A 217 50.88 -54.65 -56.37
N VAL A 218 51.24 -54.59 -57.65
CA VAL A 218 50.94 -55.64 -58.63
C VAL A 218 51.64 -56.91 -58.17
N VAL A 219 50.86 -57.91 -57.73
CA VAL A 219 51.34 -59.28 -57.59
C VAL A 219 51.54 -59.81 -59.02
N ILE A 220 52.79 -59.85 -59.47
CA ILE A 220 53.14 -60.53 -60.72
C ILE A 220 53.56 -61.96 -60.36
N ASP A 221 52.63 -62.90 -60.46
CA ASP A 221 52.95 -64.32 -60.52
C ASP A 221 53.40 -64.66 -61.94
N THR A 222 54.71 -64.70 -62.17
CA THR A 222 55.29 -65.40 -63.33
C THR A 222 56.54 -66.16 -62.90
N LEU A 223 56.45 -67.49 -62.97
CA LEU A 223 57.58 -68.41 -62.86
C LEU A 223 58.41 -68.31 -64.15
N PHE A 224 59.63 -67.78 -64.06
CA PHE A 224 60.63 -67.91 -65.14
C PHE A 224 61.94 -68.50 -64.62
N VAL A 225 62.48 -69.38 -65.47
CA VAL A 225 63.66 -70.23 -65.31
C VAL A 225 64.96 -69.41 -65.15
N VAL A 226 65.88 -70.02 -64.39
CA VAL A 226 67.06 -69.45 -63.72
C VAL A 226 68.19 -69.04 -64.68
N ASP A 227 68.73 -67.83 -64.46
CA ASP A 227 70.03 -67.36 -64.95
C ASP A 227 70.79 -66.69 -63.77
N SER A 228 71.89 -67.30 -63.32
CA SER A 228 72.48 -67.09 -61.98
C SER A 228 73.22 -65.76 -61.80
N THR A 229 73.62 -65.06 -62.86
CA THR A 229 74.22 -63.70 -62.78
C THR A 229 73.20 -62.57 -62.78
N ARG A 230 72.01 -62.78 -63.36
CA ARG A 230 70.86 -61.85 -63.24
C ARG A 230 70.16 -61.94 -61.88
N THR A 231 70.32 -63.08 -61.19
CA THR A 231 69.69 -63.38 -59.90
C THR A 231 70.21 -62.46 -58.78
N TYR A 232 71.51 -62.16 -58.72
CA TYR A 232 72.08 -61.28 -57.69
C TYR A 232 71.64 -59.82 -57.83
N ALA A 233 71.62 -59.29 -59.06
CA ALA A 233 71.11 -57.94 -59.35
C ALA A 233 69.61 -57.83 -59.10
N GLY A 234 68.84 -58.88 -59.43
CA GLY A 234 67.39 -58.95 -59.14
C GLY A 234 67.08 -59.02 -57.65
N ILE A 235 67.84 -59.81 -56.88
CA ILE A 235 67.71 -59.90 -55.42
C ILE A 235 68.07 -58.56 -54.77
N ASN A 236 69.18 -57.92 -55.17
CA ASN A 236 69.59 -56.63 -54.62
C ASN A 236 68.57 -55.53 -54.94
N ARG A 237 67.98 -55.53 -56.15
CA ARG A 237 66.89 -54.62 -56.51
C ARG A 237 65.63 -54.88 -55.68
N ARG A 238 65.27 -56.14 -55.43
CA ARG A 238 64.12 -56.51 -54.59
C ARG A 238 64.33 -56.15 -53.13
N LEU A 239 65.53 -56.37 -52.58
CA LEU A 239 65.92 -55.95 -51.24
C LEU A 239 65.86 -54.44 -51.10
N LYS A 240 66.36 -53.68 -52.09
CA LYS A 240 66.29 -52.21 -52.08
C LYS A 240 64.85 -51.69 -52.21
N ILE A 241 63.98 -52.38 -52.97
CA ILE A 241 62.55 -52.07 -53.04
C ILE A 241 61.85 -52.40 -51.71
N LEU A 242 62.22 -53.49 -51.04
CA LEU A 242 61.72 -53.84 -49.72
C LEU A 242 62.22 -52.87 -48.65
N GLU A 243 63.49 -52.50 -48.65
CA GLU A 243 64.06 -51.49 -47.74
C GLU A 243 63.39 -50.14 -47.95
N ASN A 244 63.28 -49.67 -49.19
CA ASN A 244 62.58 -48.41 -49.50
C ASN A 244 61.09 -48.51 -49.15
N GLY A 245 60.46 -49.66 -49.38
CA GLY A 245 59.06 -49.91 -49.03
C GLY A 245 58.83 -49.99 -47.52
N ILE A 246 59.80 -50.45 -46.73
CA ILE A 246 59.74 -50.49 -45.26
C ILE A 246 60.01 -49.10 -44.69
N LEU A 247 61.01 -48.38 -45.21
CA LEU A 247 61.36 -47.03 -44.75
C LEU A 247 60.27 -46.00 -45.09
N ASP A 248 59.71 -46.02 -46.30
CA ASP A 248 58.63 -45.11 -46.74
C ASP A 248 57.26 -45.46 -46.10
N ASN A 249 57.08 -46.71 -45.64
CA ASN A 249 55.82 -47.16 -45.03
C ASN A 249 55.83 -47.06 -43.49
N ALA A 250 57.00 -47.06 -42.83
CA ALA A 250 57.09 -46.87 -41.39
C ALA A 250 56.63 -45.47 -40.95
N GLU A 251 57.07 -44.43 -41.65
CA GLU A 251 56.66 -43.04 -41.37
C GLU A 251 55.16 -42.84 -41.64
N LYS A 252 54.64 -43.43 -42.72
CA LYS A 252 53.20 -43.40 -43.06
C LYS A 252 52.34 -44.20 -42.08
N THR A 253 52.82 -45.36 -41.63
CA THR A 253 52.15 -46.18 -40.60
C THR A 253 52.10 -45.44 -39.28
N LEU A 254 53.19 -44.76 -38.90
CA LEU A 254 53.23 -43.90 -37.72
C LEU A 254 52.30 -42.70 -37.87
N ALA A 255 52.28 -42.04 -39.03
CA ALA A 255 51.36 -40.93 -39.32
C ALA A 255 49.89 -41.37 -39.26
N LEU A 256 49.54 -42.53 -39.83
CA LEU A 256 48.19 -43.10 -39.76
C LEU A 256 47.79 -43.44 -38.32
N LYS A 257 48.71 -44.03 -37.54
CA LYS A 257 48.48 -44.30 -36.11
C LYS A 257 48.25 -43.00 -35.33
N ASN A 258 49.07 -41.98 -35.55
CA ASN A 258 48.94 -40.68 -34.90
C ASN A 258 47.63 -39.96 -35.29
N THR A 259 47.21 -40.05 -36.56
CA THR A 259 45.95 -39.47 -37.03
C THR A 259 44.74 -40.18 -36.42
N ASN A 260 44.77 -41.52 -36.34
CA ASN A 260 43.70 -42.28 -35.66
C ASN A 260 43.60 -41.92 -34.17
N GLN A 261 44.75 -41.77 -33.48
CA GLN A 261 44.77 -41.30 -32.10
C GLN A 261 44.17 -39.90 -31.95
N LYS A 262 44.47 -38.97 -32.88
CA LYS A 262 43.86 -37.63 -32.88
C LYS A 262 42.35 -37.68 -33.08
N ILE A 263 41.85 -38.52 -34.00
CA ILE A 263 40.40 -38.71 -34.20
C ILE A 263 39.74 -39.26 -32.93
N GLU A 264 40.36 -40.22 -32.26
CA GLU A 264 39.83 -40.79 -31.02
C GLU A 264 39.76 -39.75 -29.89
N LEU A 265 40.80 -38.92 -29.73
CA LEU A 265 40.80 -37.81 -28.78
C LEU A 265 39.73 -36.76 -29.11
N LEU A 266 39.52 -36.43 -30.40
CA LEU A 266 38.47 -35.51 -30.83
C LEU A 266 37.07 -36.08 -30.56
N LYS A 267 36.83 -37.37 -30.82
CA LYS A 267 35.56 -38.05 -30.50
C LYS A 267 35.28 -38.03 -28.99
N GLN A 268 36.28 -38.31 -28.16
CA GLN A 268 36.15 -38.20 -26.70
C GLN A 268 35.85 -36.77 -26.25
N SER A 269 36.49 -35.76 -26.86
CA SER A 269 36.21 -34.36 -26.57
C SER A 269 34.77 -33.96 -26.92
N LEU A 270 34.24 -34.43 -28.05
CA LEU A 270 32.87 -34.17 -28.47
C LEU A 270 31.85 -34.79 -27.50
N ILE A 271 32.05 -36.07 -27.11
CA ILE A 271 31.21 -36.75 -26.11
C ILE A 271 31.23 -35.98 -24.78
N ASN A 272 32.40 -35.54 -24.33
CA ASN A 272 32.53 -34.76 -23.10
C ASN A 272 31.82 -33.41 -23.19
N GLN A 273 31.86 -32.73 -24.34
CA GLN A 273 31.14 -31.48 -24.55
C GLN A 273 29.62 -31.68 -24.56
N GLU A 274 29.11 -32.72 -25.24
CA GLU A 274 27.68 -33.05 -25.23
C GLU A 274 27.18 -33.32 -23.81
N LYS A 275 27.93 -34.13 -23.04
CA LYS A 275 27.60 -34.39 -21.64
C LYS A 275 27.63 -33.13 -20.77
N GLN A 276 28.55 -32.20 -21.02
CA GLN A 276 28.57 -30.91 -20.32
C GLN A 276 27.37 -30.03 -20.68
N VAL A 277 26.92 -30.06 -21.94
CA VAL A 277 25.72 -29.34 -22.39
C VAL A 277 24.47 -29.94 -21.76
N GLU A 278 24.35 -31.26 -21.73
CA GLU A 278 23.25 -31.98 -21.08
C GLU A 278 23.18 -31.63 -19.59
N LEU A 279 24.28 -31.77 -18.85
CA LEU A 279 24.35 -31.40 -17.43
C LEU A 279 24.01 -29.93 -17.17
N ARG A 280 24.41 -29.02 -18.07
CA ARG A 280 24.04 -27.60 -17.99
C ARG A 280 22.56 -27.39 -18.24
N ASN A 281 21.97 -28.06 -19.22
CA ASN A 281 20.55 -27.98 -19.53
C ASN A 281 19.70 -28.52 -18.38
N ASP A 282 20.07 -29.65 -17.80
CA ASP A 282 19.39 -30.22 -16.64
C ASP A 282 19.46 -29.30 -15.42
N ASN A 283 20.64 -28.71 -15.16
CA ASN A 283 20.81 -27.74 -14.08
C ASN A 283 19.96 -26.48 -14.32
N LEU A 284 19.92 -25.98 -15.57
CA LEU A 284 19.07 -24.86 -15.95
C LEU A 284 17.57 -25.19 -15.80
N SER A 285 17.15 -26.39 -16.20
CA SER A 285 15.77 -26.86 -16.04
C SER A 285 15.37 -26.89 -14.56
N ASN A 286 16.20 -27.51 -13.72
CA ASN A 286 15.96 -27.58 -12.27
C ASN A 286 15.89 -26.18 -11.62
N ARG A 287 16.75 -25.24 -12.05
CA ARG A 287 16.70 -23.85 -11.58
C ARG A 287 15.42 -23.14 -12.02
N ILE A 288 14.98 -23.36 -13.26
CA ILE A 288 13.72 -22.79 -13.78
C ILE A 288 12.52 -23.34 -13.03
N GLU A 289 12.48 -24.64 -12.74
CA GLU A 289 11.42 -25.27 -11.95
C GLU A 289 11.35 -24.70 -10.54
N LEU A 290 12.49 -24.55 -9.87
CA LEU A 290 12.57 -23.94 -8.54
C LEU A 290 12.06 -22.49 -8.56
N LEU A 291 12.49 -21.69 -9.54
CA LEU A 291 12.03 -20.31 -9.69
C LEU A 291 10.53 -20.23 -9.97
N ASN A 292 10.00 -21.10 -10.83
CA ASN A 292 8.56 -21.19 -11.10
C ASN A 292 7.77 -21.54 -9.84
N ALA A 293 8.24 -22.52 -9.05
CA ALA A 293 7.59 -22.89 -7.79
C ALA A 293 7.56 -21.71 -6.79
N ILE A 294 8.66 -20.97 -6.67
CA ILE A 294 8.74 -19.78 -5.82
C ILE A 294 7.77 -18.68 -6.29
N VAL A 295 7.72 -18.41 -7.61
CA VAL A 295 6.82 -17.41 -8.18
C VAL A 295 5.35 -17.80 -7.99
N ILE A 296 4.99 -19.06 -8.24
CA ILE A 296 3.64 -19.56 -8.01
C ILE A 296 3.26 -19.42 -6.53
N GLY A 297 4.16 -19.77 -5.60
CA GLY A 297 3.94 -19.62 -4.16
C GLY A 297 3.71 -18.15 -3.74
N MET A 298 4.48 -17.21 -4.30
CA MET A 298 4.28 -15.77 -4.06
C MET A 298 2.93 -15.28 -4.59
N VAL A 299 2.54 -15.68 -5.80
CA VAL A 299 1.24 -15.30 -6.39
C VAL A 299 0.08 -15.84 -5.55
N LEU A 300 0.12 -17.12 -5.15
CA LEU A 300 -0.90 -17.72 -4.30
C LEU A 300 -1.00 -17.01 -2.93
N SER A 301 0.13 -16.63 -2.34
CA SER A 301 0.15 -15.90 -1.06
C SER A 301 -0.46 -14.51 -1.18
N LEU A 302 -0.19 -13.79 -2.29
CA LEU A 302 -0.81 -12.49 -2.57
C LEU A 302 -2.32 -12.60 -2.78
N PHE A 303 -2.79 -13.64 -3.48
CA PHE A 303 -4.23 -13.90 -3.62
C PHE A 303 -4.88 -14.24 -2.29
N ALA A 304 -4.27 -15.11 -1.48
CA ALA A 304 -4.79 -15.46 -0.16
C ALA A 304 -4.89 -14.22 0.74
N ALA A 305 -3.88 -13.34 0.71
CA ALA A 305 -3.90 -12.07 1.45
C ALA A 305 -5.00 -11.12 0.95
N ALA A 306 -5.15 -10.96 -0.37
CA ALA A 306 -6.18 -10.10 -0.97
C ALA A 306 -7.60 -10.62 -0.68
N ILE A 307 -7.83 -11.93 -0.80
CA ILE A 307 -9.09 -12.58 -0.45
C ILE A 307 -9.37 -12.44 1.05
N GLY A 308 -8.37 -12.68 1.90
CA GLY A 308 -8.48 -12.50 3.36
C GLY A 308 -8.85 -11.06 3.73
N PHE A 309 -8.24 -10.07 3.07
CA PHE A 309 -8.57 -8.66 3.24
C PHE A 309 -10.01 -8.34 2.83
N VAL A 310 -10.49 -8.86 1.69
CA VAL A 310 -11.88 -8.71 1.25
C VAL A 310 -12.84 -9.37 2.23
N ILE A 311 -12.61 -10.63 2.60
CA ILE A 311 -13.47 -11.38 3.54
C ILE A 311 -13.55 -10.66 4.89
N SER A 312 -12.42 -10.19 5.42
CA SER A 312 -12.39 -9.46 6.69
C SER A 312 -13.25 -8.19 6.64
N ASN A 313 -13.10 -7.39 5.58
CA ASN A 313 -13.83 -6.13 5.42
C ASN A 313 -15.33 -6.34 5.09
N TYR A 314 -15.71 -7.51 4.59
CA TYR A 314 -17.12 -7.86 4.35
C TYR A 314 -17.81 -8.52 5.55
N ASN A 315 -17.10 -9.37 6.31
CA ASN A 315 -17.63 -10.06 7.50
C ASN A 315 -17.74 -9.16 8.73
N GLU A 316 -17.07 -8.01 8.75
CA GLU A 316 -17.22 -7.00 9.80
C GLU A 316 -18.70 -6.59 10.01
N ARG A 317 -19.56 -6.71 8.98
CA ARG A 317 -21.02 -6.52 9.07
C ARG A 317 -21.74 -7.51 9.98
N LYS A 318 -21.31 -8.77 10.08
CA LYS A 318 -22.00 -9.79 10.88
C LYS A 318 -21.71 -9.63 12.38
N ASN A 319 -20.46 -9.35 12.73
CA ASN A 319 -20.06 -9.25 14.14
C ASN A 319 -20.52 -7.93 14.79
N THR A 320 -20.60 -6.84 14.04
CA THR A 320 -21.13 -5.57 14.57
C THR A 320 -22.65 -5.57 14.74
N ASN A 321 -23.40 -6.19 13.83
CA ASN A 321 -24.86 -6.33 13.97
C ASN A 321 -25.27 -7.35 15.04
N ALA A 322 -24.46 -8.39 15.28
CA ALA A 322 -24.72 -9.36 16.35
C ALA A 322 -24.53 -8.76 17.76
N ASN A 323 -23.58 -7.83 17.93
CA ASN A 323 -23.36 -7.15 19.21
C ASN A 323 -24.35 -6.01 19.49
N ASN A 324 -25.00 -5.45 18.48
CA ASN A 324 -26.03 -4.41 18.67
C ASN A 324 -27.44 -4.97 18.89
N GLY A 325 -27.63 -6.29 18.81
CA GLY A 325 -28.90 -6.98 19.10
C GLY A 325 -29.07 -7.42 20.56
N TYR A 326 -28.08 -7.14 21.41
CA TYR A 326 -28.09 -7.40 22.85
C TYR A 326 -27.81 -6.10 23.61
N ASN A 327 -28.76 -5.16 23.60
CA ASN A 327 -28.90 -4.10 24.60
C ASN A 327 -30.34 -3.59 24.61
#